data_AF-A0A154MRG8-F1
#
_entry.id   AF-A0A154MRG8-F1
#
_cell.length_a   1.000
_cell.length_b   1.000
_cell.length_c   1.000
_cell.angle_alpha   90.00
_cell.angle_beta   90.00
_cell.angle_gamma   90.00
#
_symmetry.space_group_name_H-M   'P 1'
#
loop_
_entity.id
_entity.type
_entity.pdbx_description
1 polymer ?
#
loop_
_entity_poly.entity_id
_entity_poly.type
_entity_poly.pdbx_seq_one_letter_code
_entity_poly.pdbx_strand_id
1 'polypeptide(L)'
;MSVFPRPALTGLPGDRTAAREIASSAVTTLAGVLVLFALLVPNDLDRLTPEAFVRLPVEALLGVAVVLMLRDGARRIVAVSAGAVLGLLTVVKAIDIGFGLALNRRFNPVFDWGVVGNGVDLLGSSIGRAGAIASVVGLVLLAVVVIGLMALSTLRLSGIVAGRRTASTRVVAVLSVIWMVCAVFGVQLAPGQPLASRSAAAYAYDDLRQVRAGIRDREAFASEVAIDAFRDTPPSGLLNALRGKDVLFTFVESYGRVAVQDSDIAPKVDAVLDAGTARLKNAGYGSRSAFLTSPTTSAGSWLAHSTFQSGVWVDSQHRYDDFVKTDRFTLARAFERAGWETVGVVPAHTEDWPEGKIYGYDRYYDSRGIGYHGPPFSYATMPDQFTLSAFQRAERAKRDRPPLMAEIDLVTSHWPWTPLPRMVDWNAVGDGLVYHPMPGQGKTPEEVFTDPAKVRGAYGDSIAYSLNSLISYVENYGDDDLVLVFLGDHQPNPIVAGAGADRDVPITVVTRDKAVLDKIAGWNWQDGLNPDRNAPSWPMDAFRDRFLSTFAH
;
A
#
# COMPACT_ATOMS: atom_id res chain seq x y z
N MET A 1 68.06 -54.59 -31.44
CA MET A 1 67.85 -53.41 -32.32
C MET A 1 66.62 -53.74 -33.16
N SER A 2 65.47 -53.06 -33.16
CA SER A 2 65.16 -51.62 -32.99
C SER A 2 63.64 -51.51 -32.69
N VAL A 3 63.22 -51.11 -31.50
CA VAL A 3 62.58 -49.80 -31.15
C VAL A 3 61.44 -49.34 -32.08
N PHE A 4 60.20 -49.40 -31.56
CA PHE A 4 59.01 -48.66 -32.03
C PHE A 4 59.10 -47.16 -31.68
N PRO A 5 58.32 -46.30 -32.36
CA PRO A 5 57.61 -45.25 -31.62
C PRO A 5 56.11 -45.14 -31.98
N ARG A 6 55.30 -44.93 -30.92
CA ARG A 6 53.90 -44.49 -30.95
C ARG A 6 53.81 -42.98 -31.27
N PRO A 7 52.71 -42.49 -31.87
CA PRO A 7 52.47 -41.06 -32.02
C PRO A 7 52.05 -40.43 -30.69
N ALA A 8 52.76 -39.38 -30.27
CA ALA A 8 52.37 -38.52 -29.16
C ALA A 8 51.32 -37.52 -29.62
N LEU A 9 50.09 -37.65 -29.11
CA LEU A 9 49.10 -36.56 -29.13
C LEU A 9 49.47 -35.56 -28.03
N THR A 10 50.30 -34.58 -28.36
CA THR A 10 50.54 -33.40 -27.53
C THR A 10 49.36 -32.43 -27.67
N GLY A 11 48.41 -32.49 -26.75
CA GLY A 11 47.51 -31.37 -26.50
C GLY A 11 48.30 -30.21 -25.88
N LEU A 12 48.29 -29.05 -26.54
CA LEU A 12 49.03 -27.85 -26.14
C LEU A 12 48.58 -27.34 -24.74
N PRO A 13 49.51 -27.14 -23.78
CA PRO A 13 49.21 -26.57 -22.45
C PRO A 13 48.80 -25.08 -22.45
N GLY A 14 48.95 -24.35 -23.56
CA GLY A 14 48.84 -22.89 -23.63
C GLY A 14 47.42 -22.31 -23.72
N ASP A 15 46.46 -23.02 -24.32
CA ASP A 15 45.09 -22.49 -24.49
C ASP A 15 44.30 -22.46 -23.18
N ARG A 16 44.58 -23.40 -22.26
CA ARG A 16 43.92 -23.48 -20.96
C ARG A 16 44.36 -22.37 -20.00
N THR A 17 45.56 -21.83 -20.16
CA THR A 17 46.08 -20.74 -19.32
C THR A 17 45.55 -19.39 -19.77
N ALA A 18 45.51 -19.10 -21.08
CA ALA A 18 44.96 -17.85 -21.62
C ALA A 18 43.45 -17.73 -21.34
N ALA A 19 42.68 -18.81 -21.53
CA ALA A 19 41.26 -18.84 -21.23
C ALA A 19 40.97 -18.61 -19.72
N ARG A 20 41.83 -19.12 -18.83
CA ARG A 20 41.71 -18.91 -17.38
C ARG A 20 42.04 -17.48 -16.97
N GLU A 21 43.02 -16.83 -17.60
CA GLU A 21 43.36 -15.43 -17.35
C GLU A 21 42.26 -14.46 -17.84
N ILE A 22 41.70 -14.72 -19.02
CA ILE A 22 40.57 -13.95 -19.57
C ILE A 22 39.34 -14.12 -18.67
N ALA A 23 39.01 -15.36 -18.28
CA ALA A 23 37.89 -15.62 -17.38
C ALA A 23 38.10 -14.97 -16.00
N SER A 24 39.30 -15.03 -15.44
CA SER A 24 39.64 -14.40 -14.16
C SER A 24 39.53 -12.87 -14.22
N SER A 25 39.92 -12.27 -15.35
CA SER A 25 39.81 -10.83 -15.58
C SER A 25 38.35 -10.42 -15.74
N ALA A 26 37.57 -11.17 -16.53
CA ALA A 26 36.13 -10.94 -16.71
C ALA A 26 35.36 -11.01 -15.38
N VAL A 27 35.60 -12.04 -14.56
CA VAL A 27 34.97 -12.18 -13.24
C VAL A 27 35.35 -11.01 -12.32
N THR A 28 36.58 -10.52 -12.40
CA THR A 28 37.02 -9.36 -11.61
C THR A 28 36.31 -8.08 -12.05
N THR A 29 36.19 -7.86 -13.35
CA THR A 29 35.44 -6.73 -13.89
C THR A 29 33.98 -6.80 -13.46
N LEU A 30 33.33 -7.97 -13.58
CA LEU A 30 31.96 -8.18 -13.13
C LEU A 30 31.79 -7.94 -11.63
N ALA A 31 32.72 -8.39 -10.80
CA ALA A 31 32.73 -8.10 -9.36
C ALA A 31 32.84 -6.59 -9.07
N GLY A 32 33.70 -5.89 -9.82
CA GLY A 32 33.83 -4.43 -9.75
C GLY A 32 32.54 -3.71 -10.14
N VAL A 33 31.92 -4.11 -11.26
CA VAL A 33 30.64 -3.56 -11.73
C VAL A 33 29.53 -3.82 -10.72
N LEU A 34 29.43 -5.02 -10.16
CA LEU A 34 28.40 -5.36 -9.17
C LEU A 34 28.51 -4.50 -7.90
N VAL A 35 29.72 -4.33 -7.37
CA VAL A 35 29.96 -3.49 -6.18
C VAL A 35 29.69 -2.02 -6.48
N LEU A 36 30.15 -1.52 -7.64
CA LEU A 36 29.88 -0.14 -8.06
C LEU A 36 28.38 0.11 -8.24
N PHE A 37 27.68 -0.82 -8.90
CA PHE A 37 26.23 -0.78 -9.06
C PHE A 37 25.54 -0.68 -7.69
N ALA A 38 25.85 -1.55 -6.74
CA ALA A 38 25.23 -1.53 -5.41
C ALA A 38 25.50 -0.24 -4.61
N LEU A 39 26.68 0.35 -4.77
CA LEU A 39 27.03 1.63 -4.13
C LEU A 39 26.26 2.80 -4.74
N LEU A 40 26.01 2.76 -6.05
CA LEU A 40 25.43 3.87 -6.80
C LEU A 40 23.92 3.76 -7.03
N VAL A 41 23.36 2.56 -6.97
CA VAL A 41 21.95 2.31 -7.27
C VAL A 41 21.07 3.23 -6.41
N PRO A 42 20.29 4.13 -7.04
CA PRO A 42 19.26 4.91 -6.38
C PRO A 42 18.20 4.02 -5.73
N ASN A 43 17.48 4.57 -4.77
CA ASN A 43 16.34 3.94 -4.12
C ASN A 43 14.99 4.32 -4.77
N ASP A 44 15.01 5.16 -5.81
CA ASP A 44 13.82 5.60 -6.57
C ASP A 44 14.00 5.30 -8.06
N LEU A 45 12.97 4.78 -8.72
CA LEU A 45 13.01 4.41 -10.15
C LEU A 45 13.27 5.61 -11.07
N ASP A 46 12.69 6.76 -10.77
CA ASP A 46 12.85 7.99 -11.57
C ASP A 46 14.30 8.50 -11.59
N ARG A 47 15.14 8.01 -10.67
CA ARG A 47 16.54 8.36 -10.54
C ARG A 47 17.48 7.31 -11.14
N LEU A 48 16.96 6.17 -11.62
CA LEU A 48 17.72 5.14 -12.33
C LEU A 48 18.08 5.60 -13.74
N THR A 49 18.99 6.57 -13.82
CA THR A 49 19.52 7.08 -15.09
C THR A 49 20.96 6.59 -15.29
N PRO A 50 21.46 6.52 -16.54
CA PRO A 50 22.85 6.15 -16.81
C PRO A 50 23.86 7.02 -16.04
N GLU A 51 23.56 8.31 -15.85
CA GLU A 51 24.39 9.27 -15.12
C GLU A 51 24.56 8.91 -13.64
N ALA A 52 23.58 8.22 -13.03
CA ALA A 52 23.67 7.76 -11.65
C ALA A 52 24.85 6.78 -11.44
N PHE A 53 25.23 6.04 -12.49
CA PHE A 53 26.27 5.01 -12.46
C PHE A 53 27.68 5.50 -12.84
N VAL A 54 27.81 6.76 -13.28
CA VAL A 54 29.11 7.38 -13.63
C VAL A 54 29.70 8.16 -12.43
N ARG A 55 28.99 8.15 -11.30
CA ARG A 55 29.37 8.90 -10.10
C ARG A 55 30.50 8.19 -9.34
N LEU A 56 31.23 8.96 -8.52
CA LEU A 56 32.33 8.45 -7.71
C LEU A 56 31.85 8.31 -6.24
N PRO A 57 31.57 7.09 -5.75
CA PRO A 57 31.10 6.88 -4.38
C PRO A 57 32.25 6.98 -3.39
N VAL A 58 32.11 7.86 -2.39
CA VAL A 58 33.10 8.03 -1.32
C VAL A 58 33.29 6.73 -0.53
N GLU A 59 32.24 5.91 -0.45
CA GLU A 59 32.22 4.62 0.23
C GLU A 59 33.19 3.62 -0.41
N ALA A 60 33.35 3.64 -1.74
CA ALA A 60 34.36 2.84 -2.41
C ALA A 60 35.78 3.30 -2.05
N LEU A 61 36.01 4.62 -2.01
CA LEU A 61 37.32 5.19 -1.68
C LEU A 61 37.72 4.87 -0.23
N LEU A 62 36.80 5.04 0.72
CA LEU A 62 36.99 4.70 2.13
C LEU A 62 37.18 3.19 2.31
N GLY A 63 36.37 2.36 1.63
CA GLY A 63 36.49 0.91 1.69
C GLY A 63 37.87 0.42 1.23
N VAL A 64 38.38 0.96 0.13
CA VAL A 64 39.73 0.63 -0.38
C VAL A 64 40.82 1.14 0.57
N ALA A 65 40.67 2.33 1.15
CA ALA A 65 41.62 2.86 2.14
C ALA A 65 41.71 1.96 3.39
N VAL A 66 40.56 1.54 3.94
CA VAL A 66 40.50 0.62 5.09
C VAL A 66 41.15 -0.73 4.75
N VAL A 67 40.86 -1.29 3.58
CA VAL A 67 41.46 -2.55 3.10
C VAL A 67 42.99 -2.47 3.02
N LEU A 68 43.55 -1.32 2.64
CA LEU A 68 45.00 -1.09 2.56
C LEU A 68 45.68 -0.98 3.94
N MET A 69 44.94 -0.57 4.98
CA MET A 69 45.45 -0.42 6.35
C MET A 69 45.43 -1.73 7.16
N LEU A 70 44.63 -2.73 6.75
CA LEU A 70 44.38 -3.94 7.52
C LEU A 70 45.34 -5.11 7.17
N ARG A 71 45.65 -5.93 8.18
CA ARG A 71 46.39 -7.20 8.04
C ARG A 71 45.49 -8.30 7.45
N ASP A 72 46.09 -9.35 6.89
CA ASP A 72 45.39 -10.33 6.04
C ASP A 72 44.13 -10.98 6.67
N GLY A 73 44.17 -11.32 7.97
CA GLY A 73 43.00 -11.88 8.67
C GLY A 73 41.86 -10.87 8.84
N ALA A 74 42.17 -9.68 9.37
CA ALA A 74 41.20 -8.60 9.56
C ALA A 74 40.64 -8.09 8.23
N ARG A 75 41.46 -8.02 7.17
CA ARG A 75 41.04 -7.60 5.82
C ARG A 75 39.95 -8.52 5.27
N ARG A 76 40.09 -9.84 5.41
CA ARG A 76 39.09 -10.79 4.91
C ARG A 76 37.77 -10.63 5.64
N ILE A 77 37.80 -10.52 6.96
CA ILE A 77 36.59 -10.32 7.79
C ILE A 77 35.91 -9.01 7.37
N VAL A 78 36.65 -7.90 7.32
CA VAL A 78 36.09 -6.60 6.94
C VAL A 78 35.54 -6.60 5.51
N ALA A 79 36.24 -7.21 4.55
CA ALA A 79 35.77 -7.28 3.16
C ALA A 79 34.47 -8.09 3.02
N VAL A 80 34.39 -9.26 3.69
CA VAL A 80 33.18 -10.10 3.70
C VAL A 80 32.03 -9.38 4.39
N SER A 81 32.25 -8.82 5.58
CA SER A 81 31.22 -8.09 6.32
C SER A 81 30.72 -6.85 5.55
N ALA A 82 31.63 -6.06 4.97
CA ALA A 82 31.26 -4.90 4.16
C ALA A 82 30.48 -5.29 2.91
N GLY A 83 30.86 -6.37 2.24
CA GLY A 83 30.11 -6.90 1.10
C GLY A 83 28.74 -7.44 1.50
N ALA A 84 28.63 -8.15 2.62
CA ALA A 84 27.36 -8.63 3.13
C ALA A 84 26.41 -7.48 3.49
N VAL A 85 26.91 -6.44 4.19
CA VAL A 85 26.14 -5.23 4.51
C VAL A 85 25.70 -4.50 3.24
N LEU A 86 26.60 -4.33 2.25
CA LEU A 86 26.26 -3.71 0.97
C LEU A 86 25.20 -4.52 0.21
N GLY A 87 25.32 -5.85 0.23
CA GLY A 87 24.34 -6.75 -0.36
C GLY A 87 22.98 -6.63 0.32
N LEU A 88 22.94 -6.58 1.64
CA LEU A 88 21.72 -6.36 2.42
C LEU A 88 21.08 -5.01 2.07
N LEU A 89 21.86 -3.92 2.06
CA LEU A 89 21.38 -2.59 1.67
C LEU A 89 20.81 -2.58 0.24
N THR A 90 21.40 -3.36 -0.67
CA THR A 90 20.90 -3.50 -2.05
C THR A 90 19.54 -4.20 -2.08
N VAL A 91 19.37 -5.26 -1.28
CA VAL A 91 18.07 -5.94 -1.12
C VAL A 91 17.03 -4.99 -0.54
N VAL A 92 17.36 -4.26 0.53
CA VAL A 92 16.43 -3.30 1.15
C VAL A 92 16.04 -2.19 0.16
N LYS A 93 16.99 -1.64 -0.61
CA LYS A 93 16.69 -0.67 -1.69
C LYS A 93 15.74 -1.24 -2.75
N ALA A 94 15.90 -2.51 -3.12
CA ALA A 94 15.00 -3.16 -4.08
C ALA A 94 13.58 -3.31 -3.52
N ILE A 95 13.46 -3.63 -2.22
CA ILE A 95 12.17 -3.66 -1.52
C ILE A 95 11.55 -2.27 -1.44
N ASP A 96 12.36 -1.25 -1.13
CA ASP A 96 11.95 0.17 -1.12
C ASP A 96 11.36 0.61 -2.45
N ILE A 97 12.02 0.24 -3.56
CA ILE A 97 11.50 0.50 -4.91
C ILE A 97 10.14 -0.18 -5.12
N GLY A 98 9.99 -1.43 -4.67
CA GLY A 98 8.72 -2.15 -4.72
C GLY A 98 7.62 -1.48 -3.91
N PHE A 99 7.92 -1.04 -2.68
CA PHE A 99 6.99 -0.28 -1.83
C PHE A 99 6.63 1.08 -2.45
N GLY A 100 7.57 1.77 -3.09
CA GLY A 100 7.29 3.01 -3.81
C GLY A 100 6.33 2.80 -4.98
N LEU A 101 6.54 1.73 -5.77
CA LEU A 101 5.67 1.38 -6.90
C LEU A 101 4.28 0.91 -6.47
N ALA A 102 4.19 0.12 -5.41
CA ALA A 102 2.94 -0.50 -4.99
C ALA A 102 2.14 0.36 -4.01
N LEU A 103 2.81 1.08 -3.12
CA LEU A 103 2.23 1.75 -1.94
C LEU A 103 2.57 3.25 -1.84
N ASN A 104 3.31 3.81 -2.81
CA ASN A 104 3.75 5.21 -2.84
C ASN A 104 4.45 5.68 -1.54
N ARG A 105 5.17 4.76 -0.87
CA ARG A 105 5.93 5.04 0.36
C ARG A 105 7.19 4.19 0.44
N ARG A 106 8.10 4.54 1.35
CA ARG A 106 9.31 3.73 1.64
C ARG A 106 8.99 2.57 2.58
N PHE A 107 9.74 1.49 2.45
CA PHE A 107 9.72 0.35 3.36
C PHE A 107 10.41 0.72 4.67
N ASN A 108 9.82 0.28 5.78
CA ASN A 108 10.43 0.36 7.10
C ASN A 108 10.85 -1.04 7.56
N PRO A 109 12.16 -1.35 7.60
CA PRO A 109 12.67 -2.68 7.94
C PRO A 109 12.32 -3.19 9.34
N VAL A 110 11.80 -2.33 10.22
CA VAL A 110 11.44 -2.70 11.60
C VAL A 110 9.93 -2.92 11.72
N PHE A 111 9.12 -2.07 11.09
CA PHE A 111 7.68 -2.01 11.35
C PHE A 111 6.80 -2.57 10.23
N ASP A 112 7.30 -2.71 9.00
CA ASP A 112 6.48 -3.12 7.85
C ASP A 112 6.39 -4.63 7.60
N TRP A 113 6.89 -5.46 8.53
CA TRP A 113 6.81 -6.93 8.37
C TRP A 113 5.36 -7.45 8.28
N GLY A 114 4.42 -6.83 8.99
CA GLY A 114 2.99 -7.15 8.86
C GLY A 114 2.45 -6.86 7.46
N VAL A 115 2.88 -5.75 6.84
CA VAL A 115 2.48 -5.37 5.47
C VAL A 115 3.02 -6.36 4.44
N VAL A 116 4.23 -6.91 4.66
CA VAL A 116 4.78 -7.98 3.82
C VAL A 116 3.91 -9.24 3.91
N GLY A 117 3.44 -9.60 5.12
CA GLY A 117 2.49 -10.70 5.31
C GLY A 117 1.22 -10.51 4.49
N ASN A 118 0.59 -9.34 4.58
CA ASN A 118 -0.61 -9.00 3.82
C ASN A 118 -0.37 -9.07 2.30
N GLY A 119 0.83 -8.69 1.83
CA GLY A 119 1.22 -8.86 0.42
C GLY A 119 1.34 -10.32 -0.01
N VAL A 120 1.81 -11.21 0.86
CA VAL A 120 1.85 -12.66 0.60
C VAL A 120 0.44 -13.24 0.52
N ASP A 121 -0.48 -12.79 1.38
CA ASP A 121 -1.87 -13.22 1.36
C ASP A 121 -2.57 -12.77 0.07
N LEU A 122 -2.33 -11.52 -0.37
CA LEU A 122 -2.78 -11.03 -1.67
C LEU A 122 -2.28 -11.91 -2.84
N LEU A 123 -1.01 -12.32 -2.82
CA LEU A 123 -0.47 -13.26 -3.81
C LEU A 123 -1.14 -14.63 -3.70
N GLY A 124 -1.39 -15.11 -2.47
CA GLY A 124 -2.08 -16.37 -2.21
C GLY A 124 -3.49 -16.39 -2.80
N SER A 125 -4.24 -15.31 -2.64
CA SER A 125 -5.58 -15.13 -3.20
C SER A 125 -5.58 -14.98 -4.72
N SER A 126 -4.52 -14.45 -5.30
CA SER A 126 -4.44 -14.18 -6.75
C SER A 126 -3.88 -15.36 -7.57
N ILE A 127 -2.80 -15.99 -7.12
CA ILE A 127 -2.07 -17.04 -7.87
C ILE A 127 -2.00 -18.38 -7.12
N GLY A 128 -2.70 -18.50 -5.98
CA GLY A 128 -2.76 -19.69 -5.15
C GLY A 128 -1.60 -19.82 -4.16
N ARG A 129 -1.85 -20.52 -3.04
CA ARG A 129 -0.89 -20.68 -1.93
C ARG A 129 0.46 -21.25 -2.34
N ALA A 130 0.49 -22.24 -3.24
CA ALA A 130 1.73 -22.83 -3.73
C ALA A 130 2.57 -21.82 -4.54
N GLY A 131 1.91 -21.02 -5.39
CA GLY A 131 2.55 -19.95 -6.16
C GLY A 131 3.11 -18.85 -5.26
N ALA A 132 2.36 -18.44 -4.23
CA ALA A 132 2.81 -17.49 -3.22
C ALA A 132 4.06 -18.00 -2.47
N ILE A 133 4.02 -19.24 -1.97
CA ILE A 133 5.18 -19.85 -1.26
C ILE A 133 6.40 -19.94 -2.18
N ALA A 134 6.23 -20.42 -3.42
CA ALA A 134 7.33 -20.51 -4.39
C ALA A 134 7.95 -19.14 -4.69
N SER A 135 7.12 -18.09 -4.80
CA SER A 135 7.57 -16.71 -5.02
C SER A 135 8.36 -16.19 -3.82
N VAL A 136 7.87 -16.40 -2.60
CA VAL A 136 8.57 -16.01 -1.37
C VAL A 136 9.92 -16.74 -1.25
N VAL A 137 9.93 -18.06 -1.45
CA VAL A 137 11.18 -18.85 -1.43
C VAL A 137 12.16 -18.35 -2.49
N GLY A 138 11.68 -18.08 -3.71
CA GLY A 138 12.48 -17.54 -4.80
C GLY A 138 13.10 -16.18 -4.44
N LEU A 139 12.33 -15.26 -3.87
CA LEU A 139 12.81 -13.94 -3.43
C LEU A 139 13.83 -14.05 -2.30
N VAL A 140 13.61 -14.92 -1.31
CA VAL A 140 14.56 -15.16 -0.22
C VAL A 140 15.87 -15.75 -0.74
N LEU A 141 15.80 -16.74 -1.63
CA LEU A 141 16.99 -17.31 -2.27
C LEU A 141 17.75 -16.27 -3.09
N LEU A 142 17.04 -15.43 -3.85
CA LEU A 142 17.64 -14.33 -4.59
C LEU A 142 18.35 -13.35 -3.66
N ALA A 143 17.73 -12.96 -2.55
CA ALA A 143 18.35 -12.08 -1.55
C ALA A 143 19.64 -12.69 -0.97
N VAL A 144 19.62 -13.97 -0.60
CA VAL A 144 20.81 -14.69 -0.11
C VAL A 144 21.91 -14.74 -1.17
N VAL A 145 21.56 -15.01 -2.43
CA VAL A 145 22.51 -15.02 -3.55
C VAL A 145 23.12 -13.64 -3.75
N VAL A 146 22.34 -12.56 -3.72
CA VAL A 146 22.83 -11.18 -3.84
C VAL A 146 23.82 -10.85 -2.72
N ILE A 147 23.47 -11.16 -1.47
CA ILE A 147 24.34 -10.94 -0.30
C ILE A 147 25.64 -11.74 -0.44
N GLY A 148 25.54 -13.02 -0.81
CA GLY A 148 26.69 -13.90 -0.99
C GLY A 148 27.61 -13.44 -2.13
N LEU A 149 27.05 -13.10 -3.28
CA LEU A 149 27.81 -12.59 -4.43
C LEU A 149 28.51 -11.26 -4.11
N MET A 150 27.85 -10.39 -3.34
CA MET A 150 28.45 -9.12 -2.91
C MET A 150 29.65 -9.37 -1.99
N ALA A 151 29.51 -10.25 -0.98
CA ALA A 151 30.60 -10.63 -0.08
C ALA A 151 31.78 -11.29 -0.81
N LEU A 152 31.51 -12.15 -1.79
CA LEU A 152 32.55 -12.78 -2.61
C LEU A 152 33.24 -11.77 -3.53
N SER A 153 32.49 -10.81 -4.08
CA SER A 153 33.00 -9.75 -4.95
C SER A 153 33.92 -8.79 -4.19
N THR A 154 33.49 -8.31 -3.02
CA THR A 154 34.33 -7.45 -2.17
C THR A 154 35.58 -8.18 -1.68
N LEU A 155 35.47 -9.46 -1.32
CA LEU A 155 36.62 -10.28 -0.94
C LEU A 155 37.62 -10.40 -2.09
N ARG A 156 37.16 -10.69 -3.31
CA ARG A 156 38.01 -10.78 -4.51
C ARG A 156 38.71 -9.45 -4.80
N LEU A 157 37.98 -8.34 -4.80
CA LEU A 157 38.54 -7.00 -5.02
C LEU A 157 39.56 -6.63 -3.93
N SER A 158 39.30 -6.97 -2.67
CA SER A 158 40.23 -6.74 -1.56
C SER A 158 41.57 -7.46 -1.75
N GLY A 159 41.55 -8.66 -2.33
CA GLY A 159 42.76 -9.43 -2.65
C GLY A 159 43.61 -8.74 -3.72
N ILE A 160 42.98 -8.14 -4.74
CA ILE A 160 43.67 -7.43 -5.83
C ILE A 160 44.28 -6.12 -5.34
N VAL A 161 43.51 -5.34 -4.57
CA VAL A 161 43.99 -4.11 -3.93
C VAL A 161 45.20 -4.40 -3.06
N ALA A 162 45.13 -5.47 -2.25
CA ALA A 162 46.23 -5.89 -1.40
C ALA A 162 47.44 -6.43 -2.18
N GLY A 163 47.24 -7.04 -3.36
CA GLY A 163 48.32 -7.49 -4.23
C GLY A 163 49.00 -6.35 -5.01
N ARG A 164 48.33 -5.21 -5.19
CA ARG A 164 48.82 -4.04 -5.95
C ARG A 164 48.82 -2.77 -5.09
N ARG A 165 49.35 -2.85 -3.87
CA ARG A 165 49.25 -1.76 -2.86
C ARG A 165 49.70 -0.40 -3.40
N THR A 166 50.90 -0.29 -3.94
CA THR A 166 51.46 1.00 -4.41
C THR A 166 50.62 1.64 -5.52
N ALA A 167 50.14 0.85 -6.47
CA ALA A 167 49.26 1.34 -7.54
C ALA A 167 47.88 1.73 -6.99
N SER A 168 47.30 0.90 -6.12
CA SER A 168 46.00 1.14 -5.51
C SER A 168 45.99 2.40 -4.63
N THR A 169 47.03 2.61 -3.82
CA THR A 169 47.19 3.83 -3.01
C THR A 169 47.25 5.08 -3.87
N ARG A 170 47.99 5.06 -4.98
CA ARG A 170 48.08 6.21 -5.91
C ARG A 170 46.74 6.51 -6.57
N VAL A 171 46.04 5.48 -7.05
CA VAL A 171 44.71 5.63 -7.67
C VAL A 171 43.70 6.18 -6.67
N VAL A 172 43.64 5.63 -5.45
CA VAL A 172 42.73 6.13 -4.40
C VAL A 172 43.07 7.56 -4.01
N ALA A 173 44.35 7.92 -3.86
CA ALA A 173 44.74 9.29 -3.52
C ALA A 173 44.28 10.30 -4.59
N VAL A 174 44.47 9.99 -5.87
CA VAL A 174 44.01 10.84 -6.98
C VAL A 174 42.49 10.93 -7.01
N LEU A 175 41.79 9.79 -6.93
CA LEU A 175 40.32 9.77 -6.93
C LEU A 175 39.72 10.49 -5.72
N SER A 176 40.34 10.41 -4.55
CA SER A 176 39.92 11.15 -3.34
C SER A 176 40.09 12.67 -3.49
N VAL A 177 41.17 13.13 -4.13
CA VAL A 177 41.35 14.56 -4.44
C VAL A 177 40.31 15.02 -5.46
N ILE A 178 40.08 14.25 -6.52
CA ILE A 178 39.03 14.54 -7.52
C ILE A 178 37.66 14.59 -6.83
N TRP A 179 37.34 13.61 -5.99
CA TRP A 179 36.10 13.57 -5.22
C TRP A 179 35.93 14.83 -4.37
N MET A 180 36.96 15.22 -3.61
CA MET A 180 36.93 16.38 -2.72
C MET A 180 36.76 17.69 -3.49
N VAL A 181 37.45 17.87 -4.62
CA VAL A 181 37.28 19.02 -5.50
C VAL A 181 35.84 19.06 -6.05
N CYS A 182 35.35 17.96 -6.60
CA CYS A 182 33.98 17.90 -7.13
C CYS A 182 32.91 18.14 -6.05
N ALA A 183 33.15 17.68 -4.81
CA ALA A 183 32.25 17.92 -3.68
C ALA A 183 32.24 19.40 -3.25
N VAL A 184 33.40 20.05 -3.14
CA VAL A 184 33.53 21.46 -2.72
C VAL A 184 32.92 22.41 -3.75
N PHE A 185 33.17 22.15 -5.04
CA PHE A 185 32.66 22.99 -6.13
C PHE A 185 31.24 22.60 -6.59
N GLY A 186 30.62 21.60 -5.95
CA GLY A 186 29.26 21.18 -6.25
C GLY A 186 29.06 20.70 -7.69
N VAL A 187 30.06 20.03 -8.28
CA VAL A 187 30.02 19.56 -9.67
C VAL A 187 28.92 18.52 -9.84
N GLN A 188 27.94 18.82 -10.71
CA GLN A 188 26.81 17.94 -11.02
C GLN A 188 26.92 17.41 -12.46
N LEU A 189 26.61 16.13 -12.64
CA LEU A 189 26.49 15.52 -13.98
C LEU A 189 25.13 15.83 -14.61
N ALA A 190 24.11 15.97 -13.78
CA ALA A 190 22.74 16.35 -14.13
C ALA A 190 22.09 17.01 -12.90
N PRO A 191 20.97 17.75 -13.05
CA PRO A 191 20.27 18.37 -11.92
C PRO A 191 20.01 17.38 -10.79
N GLY A 192 20.55 17.65 -9.59
CA GLY A 192 20.39 16.79 -8.43
C GLY A 192 21.30 15.55 -8.37
N GLN A 193 22.23 15.38 -9.33
CA GLN A 193 23.15 14.25 -9.41
C GLN A 193 24.62 14.70 -9.28
N PRO A 194 25.13 14.95 -8.05
CA PRO A 194 26.51 15.37 -7.85
C PRO A 194 27.50 14.25 -8.15
N LEU A 195 28.59 14.56 -8.87
CA LEU A 195 29.63 13.59 -9.27
C LEU A 195 30.28 12.92 -8.05
N ALA A 196 30.45 13.66 -6.96
CA ALA A 196 30.82 13.14 -5.64
C ALA A 196 29.59 12.48 -4.97
N SER A 197 29.53 11.15 -4.98
CA SER A 197 28.41 10.38 -4.42
C SER A 197 28.68 9.95 -2.98
N ARG A 198 27.60 9.89 -2.19
CA ARG A 198 27.52 9.35 -0.82
C ARG A 198 26.24 8.53 -0.61
N SER A 199 25.73 7.94 -1.70
CA SER A 199 24.37 7.40 -1.76
C SER A 199 24.12 6.20 -0.85
N ALA A 200 25.11 5.32 -0.64
CA ALA A 200 24.94 4.15 0.22
C ALA A 200 24.98 4.55 1.70
N ALA A 201 25.90 5.45 2.07
CA ALA A 201 26.00 5.98 3.43
C ALA A 201 24.83 6.89 3.80
N ALA A 202 24.38 7.74 2.87
CA ALA A 202 23.20 8.58 3.06
C ALA A 202 21.93 7.73 3.24
N TYR A 203 21.76 6.70 2.41
CA TYR A 203 20.64 5.77 2.53
C TYR A 203 20.62 5.05 3.89
N ALA A 204 21.77 4.48 4.31
CA ALA A 204 21.87 3.82 5.62
C ALA A 204 21.63 4.80 6.80
N TYR A 205 22.06 6.06 6.66
CA TYR A 205 21.80 7.09 7.67
C TYR A 205 20.32 7.49 7.74
N ASP A 206 19.66 7.66 6.59
CA ASP A 206 18.25 8.00 6.49
C ASP A 206 17.37 6.87 7.07
N ASP A 207 17.69 5.62 6.78
CA ASP A 207 17.03 4.44 7.35
C ASP A 207 17.17 4.38 8.88
N LEU A 208 18.38 4.59 9.42
CA LEU A 208 18.59 4.67 10.88
C LEU A 208 17.80 5.83 11.52
N ARG A 209 17.70 6.99 10.84
CA ARG A 209 16.87 8.10 11.31
C ARG A 209 15.38 7.73 11.28
N GLN A 210 14.92 7.01 10.27
CA GLN A 210 13.54 6.55 10.14
C GLN A 210 13.18 5.56 11.26
N VAL A 211 14.06 4.61 11.57
CA VAL A 211 13.87 3.70 12.73
C VAL A 211 13.77 4.48 14.03
N ARG A 212 14.70 5.43 14.27
CA ARG A 212 14.66 6.28 15.48
C ARG A 212 13.43 7.19 15.53
N ALA A 213 12.94 7.64 14.39
CA ALA A 213 11.70 8.40 14.30
C ALA A 213 10.50 7.51 14.67
N GLY A 214 10.42 6.28 14.14
CA GLY A 214 9.36 5.33 14.47
C GLY A 214 9.33 4.91 15.95
N ILE A 215 10.50 4.78 16.60
CA ILE A 215 10.54 4.53 18.05
C ILE A 215 9.95 5.71 18.84
N ARG A 216 10.30 6.95 18.48
CA ARG A 216 9.75 8.15 19.13
C ARG A 216 8.27 8.33 18.81
N ASP A 217 7.86 7.97 17.60
CA ASP A 217 6.47 7.98 17.17
C ASP A 217 5.60 7.07 18.04
N ARG A 218 6.12 5.90 18.41
CA ARG A 218 5.43 4.96 19.30
C ARG A 218 5.07 5.59 20.66
N GLU A 219 6.00 6.34 21.26
CA GLU A 219 5.76 7.06 22.52
C GLU A 219 4.77 8.22 22.35
N ALA A 220 4.88 8.95 21.24
CA ALA A 220 3.96 10.06 20.92
C ALA A 220 2.53 9.55 20.68
N PHE A 221 2.38 8.52 19.84
CA PHE A 221 1.10 7.91 19.50
C PHE A 221 0.41 7.31 20.72
N ALA A 222 1.16 6.68 21.64
CA ALA A 222 0.61 6.21 22.91
C ALA A 222 -0.02 7.34 23.75
N SER A 223 0.52 8.57 23.65
CA SER A 223 -0.05 9.75 24.30
C SER A 223 -1.27 10.28 23.54
N GLU A 224 -1.22 10.30 22.21
CA GLU A 224 -2.33 10.72 21.34
C GLU A 224 -3.57 9.83 21.53
N VAL A 225 -3.39 8.50 21.47
CA VAL A 225 -4.50 7.54 21.55
C VAL A 225 -5.19 7.56 22.92
N ALA A 226 -4.46 7.91 23.99
CA ALA A 226 -5.00 7.99 25.34
C ALA A 226 -5.94 9.20 25.55
N ILE A 227 -5.75 10.30 24.80
CA ILE A 227 -6.51 11.54 24.96
C ILE A 227 -7.77 11.49 24.09
N ASP A 228 -8.93 11.30 24.71
CA ASP A 228 -10.22 11.20 24.02
C ASP A 228 -11.27 12.12 24.65
N ALA A 229 -11.74 13.10 23.88
CA ALA A 229 -12.74 14.07 24.33
C ALA A 229 -14.13 13.45 24.62
N PHE A 230 -14.43 12.28 24.04
CA PHE A 230 -15.73 11.62 24.14
C PHE A 230 -15.73 10.38 25.03
N ARG A 231 -14.56 9.95 25.54
CA ARG A 231 -14.41 8.72 26.34
C ARG A 231 -15.40 8.64 27.50
N ASP A 232 -15.61 9.74 28.21
CA ASP A 232 -16.47 9.82 29.39
C ASP A 232 -17.86 10.42 29.10
N THR A 233 -18.22 10.62 27.83
CA THR A 233 -19.54 11.14 27.48
C THR A 233 -20.63 10.11 27.82
N PRO A 234 -21.66 10.50 28.59
CA PRO A 234 -22.76 9.59 28.93
C PRO A 234 -23.62 9.28 27.70
N PRO A 235 -24.36 8.16 27.69
CA PRO A 235 -25.26 7.80 26.58
C PRO A 235 -26.23 8.91 26.17
N SER A 236 -26.75 9.68 27.13
CA SER A 236 -27.69 10.79 26.87
C SER A 236 -27.07 11.99 26.15
N GLY A 237 -25.73 12.04 26.02
CA GLY A 237 -25.00 13.09 25.30
C GLY A 237 -24.47 12.66 23.94
N LEU A 238 -24.79 11.45 23.47
CA LEU A 238 -24.30 10.90 22.21
C LEU A 238 -25.44 10.76 21.21
N LEU A 239 -25.22 11.25 19.99
CA LEU A 239 -26.01 10.91 18.79
C LEU A 239 -27.52 11.18 18.90
N ASN A 240 -27.95 12.10 19.77
CA ASN A 240 -29.36 12.39 20.02
C ASN A 240 -30.13 12.79 18.76
N ALA A 241 -29.50 13.56 17.88
CA ALA A 241 -30.10 14.01 16.62
C ALA A 241 -30.27 12.87 15.58
N LEU A 242 -29.71 11.69 15.85
CA LEU A 242 -29.83 10.52 14.98
C LEU A 242 -30.72 9.43 15.59
N ARG A 243 -31.29 9.61 16.79
CA ARG A 243 -32.10 8.58 17.46
C ARG A 243 -33.19 8.02 16.57
N GLY A 244 -33.31 6.68 16.57
CA GLY A 244 -34.26 5.94 15.75
C GLY A 244 -33.81 5.72 14.30
N LYS A 245 -32.70 6.35 13.87
CA LYS A 245 -32.15 6.20 12.52
C LYS A 245 -31.16 5.07 12.45
N ASP A 246 -31.14 4.43 11.30
CA ASP A 246 -30.08 3.52 10.93
C ASP A 246 -28.96 4.30 10.24
N VAL A 247 -27.74 4.18 10.75
CA VAL A 247 -26.58 4.89 10.24
C VAL A 247 -25.61 3.91 9.61
N LEU A 248 -25.39 4.02 8.31
CA LEU A 248 -24.46 3.15 7.57
C LEU A 248 -23.20 3.95 7.23
N PHE A 249 -22.05 3.46 7.65
CA PHE A 249 -20.74 3.91 7.20
C PHE A 249 -20.23 2.91 6.17
N THR A 250 -20.20 3.28 4.89
CA THR A 250 -19.87 2.36 3.80
C THR A 250 -18.60 2.79 3.09
N PHE A 251 -17.53 2.03 3.27
CA PHE A 251 -16.29 2.23 2.53
C PHE A 251 -16.40 1.65 1.13
N VAL A 252 -16.07 2.45 0.13
CA VAL A 252 -15.89 2.04 -1.26
C VAL A 252 -14.40 1.88 -1.49
N GLU A 253 -13.94 0.64 -1.53
CA GLU A 253 -12.53 0.28 -1.69
C GLU A 253 -11.84 1.05 -2.82
N SER A 254 -10.70 1.66 -2.51
CA SER A 254 -9.87 2.42 -3.43
C SER A 254 -10.60 3.60 -4.11
N TYR A 255 -11.68 4.14 -3.55
CA TYR A 255 -12.40 5.30 -4.10
C TYR A 255 -11.68 6.62 -3.75
N GLY A 256 -10.62 6.92 -4.50
CA GLY A 256 -9.85 8.16 -4.37
C GLY A 256 -10.35 9.31 -5.24
N ARG A 257 -9.84 10.52 -4.97
CA ARG A 257 -10.11 11.73 -5.77
C ARG A 257 -9.83 11.51 -7.25
N VAL A 258 -8.85 10.68 -7.63
CA VAL A 258 -8.56 10.40 -9.05
C VAL A 258 -9.77 9.83 -9.80
N ALA A 259 -10.69 9.17 -9.11
CA ALA A 259 -11.90 8.66 -9.73
C ALA A 259 -12.87 9.76 -10.20
N VAL A 260 -12.79 10.97 -9.65
CA VAL A 260 -13.76 12.06 -9.88
C VAL A 260 -13.10 13.38 -10.34
N GLN A 261 -11.77 13.48 -10.31
CA GLN A 261 -11.06 14.69 -10.70
C GLN A 261 -9.78 14.40 -11.47
N ASP A 262 -9.46 15.32 -12.40
CA ASP A 262 -8.18 15.43 -13.11
C ASP A 262 -7.65 14.13 -13.75
N SER A 263 -8.55 13.26 -14.23
CA SER A 263 -8.21 11.97 -14.84
C SER A 263 -9.04 11.65 -16.09
N ASP A 264 -8.54 10.71 -16.91
CA ASP A 264 -9.25 10.21 -18.10
C ASP A 264 -10.47 9.34 -17.76
N ILE A 265 -10.61 8.91 -16.51
CA ILE A 265 -11.72 8.11 -15.99
C ILE A 265 -12.81 8.96 -15.33
N ALA A 266 -12.48 10.15 -14.84
CA ALA A 266 -13.41 11.00 -14.08
C ALA A 266 -14.75 11.24 -14.79
N PRO A 267 -14.80 11.59 -16.11
CA PRO A 267 -16.08 11.84 -16.78
C PRO A 267 -17.07 10.67 -16.72
N LYS A 268 -16.56 9.43 -16.67
CA LYS A 268 -17.41 8.25 -16.55
C LYS A 268 -18.01 8.12 -15.14
N VAL A 269 -17.21 8.34 -14.11
CA VAL A 269 -17.64 8.24 -12.71
C VAL A 269 -18.55 9.42 -12.37
N ASP A 270 -18.21 10.62 -12.85
CA ASP A 270 -19.04 11.83 -12.73
C ASP A 270 -20.46 11.57 -13.27
N ALA A 271 -20.58 10.96 -14.44
CA ALA A 271 -21.88 10.61 -15.02
C ALA A 271 -22.69 9.65 -14.12
N VAL A 272 -22.03 8.73 -13.41
CA VAL A 272 -22.69 7.85 -12.43
C VAL A 272 -23.17 8.63 -11.21
N LEU A 273 -22.34 9.51 -10.66
CA LEU A 273 -22.66 10.31 -9.48
C LEU A 273 -23.75 11.35 -9.77
N ASP A 274 -23.71 12.00 -10.93
CA ASP A 274 -24.71 13.00 -11.35
C ASP A 274 -26.07 12.33 -11.61
N ALA A 275 -26.07 11.21 -12.33
CA ALA A 275 -27.28 10.43 -12.55
C ALA A 275 -27.82 9.85 -11.23
N GLY A 276 -26.94 9.38 -10.35
CA GLY A 276 -27.29 8.91 -9.01
C GLY A 276 -27.91 10.01 -8.16
N THR A 277 -27.33 11.21 -8.16
CA THR A 277 -27.88 12.39 -7.49
C THR A 277 -29.30 12.67 -7.95
N ALA A 278 -29.54 12.67 -9.26
CA ALA A 278 -30.88 12.89 -9.82
C ALA A 278 -31.88 11.80 -9.40
N ARG A 279 -31.48 10.53 -9.46
CA ARG A 279 -32.33 9.39 -9.06
C ARG A 279 -32.69 9.43 -7.58
N LEU A 280 -31.69 9.64 -6.71
CA LEU A 280 -31.90 9.73 -5.26
C LEU A 280 -32.76 10.93 -4.89
N LYS A 281 -32.55 12.08 -5.54
CA LYS A 281 -33.40 13.27 -5.36
C LYS A 281 -34.86 13.00 -5.75
N ASN A 282 -35.10 12.28 -6.85
CA ASN A 282 -36.44 11.87 -7.25
C ASN A 282 -37.07 10.89 -6.24
N ALA A 283 -36.25 10.09 -5.55
CA ALA A 283 -36.66 9.21 -4.46
C ALA A 283 -36.73 9.92 -3.09
N GLY A 284 -36.61 11.26 -3.04
CA GLY A 284 -36.76 12.09 -1.85
C GLY A 284 -35.49 12.30 -1.02
N TYR A 285 -34.35 11.73 -1.42
CA TYR A 285 -33.08 11.88 -0.71
C TYR A 285 -32.39 13.20 -1.07
N GLY A 286 -31.78 13.84 -0.08
CA GLY A 286 -30.75 14.84 -0.29
C GLY A 286 -29.37 14.26 -0.02
N SER A 287 -28.33 14.92 -0.56
CA SER A 287 -26.95 14.49 -0.32
C SER A 287 -25.97 15.65 -0.18
N ARG A 288 -24.92 15.44 0.61
CA ARG A 288 -23.81 16.39 0.78
C ARG A 288 -22.47 15.69 0.62
N SER A 289 -21.62 16.15 -0.30
CA SER A 289 -20.31 15.54 -0.58
C SER A 289 -19.13 16.51 -0.36
N ALA A 290 -17.99 15.93 0.00
CA ALA A 290 -16.72 16.62 0.22
C ALA A 290 -15.54 15.63 0.09
N PHE A 291 -14.36 16.00 0.57
CA PHE A 291 -13.19 15.13 0.64
C PHE A 291 -12.71 14.90 2.08
N LEU A 292 -12.11 13.74 2.31
CA LEU A 292 -11.22 13.49 3.45
C LEU A 292 -9.81 13.16 2.94
N THR A 293 -8.76 13.56 3.66
CA THR A 293 -7.39 13.07 3.43
C THR A 293 -7.19 11.76 4.19
N SER A 294 -6.96 10.68 3.46
CA SER A 294 -6.68 9.34 4.01
C SER A 294 -5.28 9.25 4.62
N PRO A 295 -5.10 8.44 5.70
CA PRO A 295 -3.78 8.13 6.24
C PRO A 295 -2.93 7.27 5.30
N THR A 296 -3.56 6.55 4.37
CA THR A 296 -2.89 5.58 3.49
C THR A 296 -3.21 5.84 2.01
N THR A 297 -2.53 5.09 1.14
CA THR A 297 -2.78 5.05 -0.30
C THR A 297 -2.48 3.66 -0.82
N SER A 298 -3.17 3.25 -1.88
CA SER A 298 -2.98 2.01 -2.65
C SER A 298 -3.30 0.69 -1.95
N ALA A 299 -3.09 0.60 -0.64
CA ALA A 299 -3.48 -0.52 0.21
C ALA A 299 -3.59 -0.04 1.67
N GLY A 300 -3.90 -0.96 2.58
CA GLY A 300 -3.93 -0.64 3.99
C GLY A 300 -5.26 -0.07 4.46
N SER A 301 -6.38 -0.44 3.83
CA SER A 301 -7.73 0.05 4.18
C SER A 301 -8.03 0.01 5.67
N TRP A 302 -7.53 -1.01 6.39
CA TRP A 302 -7.66 -1.09 7.85
C TRP A 302 -7.07 0.12 8.60
N LEU A 303 -6.05 0.79 8.05
CA LEU A 303 -5.47 2.03 8.60
C LEU A 303 -6.45 3.21 8.46
N ALA A 304 -7.12 3.31 7.31
CA ALA A 304 -8.15 4.31 7.06
C ALA A 304 -9.38 4.06 7.95
N HIS A 305 -9.85 2.82 8.03
CA HIS A 305 -11.00 2.45 8.87
C HIS A 305 -10.68 2.72 10.34
N SER A 306 -9.48 2.33 10.82
CA SER A 306 -9.02 2.64 12.17
C SER A 306 -9.00 4.15 12.43
N THR A 307 -8.48 4.93 11.49
CA THR A 307 -8.39 6.40 11.61
C THR A 307 -9.77 7.04 11.69
N PHE A 308 -10.69 6.64 10.81
CA PHE A 308 -12.07 7.09 10.78
C PHE A 308 -12.83 6.74 12.06
N GLN A 309 -12.69 5.49 12.53
CA GLN A 309 -13.35 4.98 13.73
C GLN A 309 -12.81 5.62 15.01
N SER A 310 -11.50 5.81 15.11
CA SER A 310 -10.82 6.20 16.35
C SER A 310 -10.64 7.71 16.51
N GLY A 311 -10.71 8.46 15.42
CA GLY A 311 -10.38 9.88 15.41
C GLY A 311 -8.91 10.16 15.77
N VAL A 312 -8.02 9.19 15.55
CA VAL A 312 -6.57 9.38 15.64
C VAL A 312 -5.90 8.94 14.34
N TRP A 313 -4.82 9.62 13.95
CA TRP A 313 -4.13 9.36 12.69
C TRP A 313 -3.35 8.03 12.74
N VAL A 314 -3.91 6.96 12.20
CA VAL A 314 -3.29 5.63 12.11
C VAL A 314 -2.77 5.45 10.68
N ASP A 315 -1.51 5.79 10.42
CA ASP A 315 -0.90 5.78 9.08
C ASP A 315 0.23 4.76 8.90
N SER A 316 0.36 3.83 9.85
CA SER A 316 1.36 2.78 9.81
C SER A 316 0.87 1.51 10.49
N GLN A 317 1.51 0.39 10.15
CA GLN A 317 1.23 -0.89 10.79
C GLN A 317 1.52 -0.84 12.29
N HIS A 318 2.62 -0.19 12.73
CA HIS A 318 2.94 -0.14 14.16
C HIS A 318 1.93 0.68 14.97
N ARG A 319 1.37 1.77 14.40
CA ARG A 319 0.30 2.54 15.03
C ARG A 319 -0.98 1.71 15.11
N TYR A 320 -1.32 0.96 14.06
CA TYR A 320 -2.44 0.02 14.10
C TYR A 320 -2.26 -1.04 15.18
N ASP A 321 -1.11 -1.71 15.21
CA ASP A 321 -0.80 -2.75 16.18
C ASP A 321 -0.87 -2.26 17.64
N ASP A 322 -0.62 -0.97 17.87
CA ASP A 322 -0.74 -0.34 19.18
C ASP A 322 -2.17 0.09 19.48
N PHE A 323 -2.84 0.69 18.49
CA PHE A 323 -4.24 1.10 18.57
C PHE A 323 -5.13 -0.06 18.99
N VAL A 324 -5.06 -1.20 18.31
CA VAL A 324 -5.94 -2.37 18.55
C VAL A 324 -5.74 -3.01 19.93
N LYS A 325 -4.68 -2.63 20.66
CA LYS A 325 -4.40 -3.07 22.04
C LYS A 325 -4.87 -2.07 23.10
N THR A 326 -5.45 -0.94 22.69
CA THR A 326 -5.91 0.13 23.59
C THR A 326 -7.41 0.01 23.90
N ASP A 327 -7.91 0.91 24.73
CA ASP A 327 -9.33 1.11 25.04
C ASP A 327 -9.89 2.39 24.38
N ARG A 328 -9.28 2.83 23.27
CA ARG A 328 -9.72 4.03 22.53
C ARG A 328 -11.21 3.93 22.19
N PHE A 329 -11.97 4.99 22.49
CA PHE A 329 -13.41 5.00 22.28
C PHE A 329 -13.73 5.21 20.80
N THR A 330 -14.16 4.18 20.09
CA THR A 330 -14.41 4.28 18.64
C THR A 330 -15.81 4.83 18.32
N LEU A 331 -16.04 5.20 17.06
CA LEU A 331 -17.34 5.59 16.55
C LEU A 331 -18.39 4.49 16.76
N ALA A 332 -18.05 3.24 16.43
CA ALA A 332 -18.90 2.08 16.71
C ALA A 332 -19.27 1.96 18.20
N ARG A 333 -18.29 2.11 19.11
CA ARG A 333 -18.55 2.12 20.56
C ARG A 333 -19.44 3.28 21.01
N ALA A 334 -19.38 4.43 20.34
CA ALA A 334 -20.27 5.55 20.62
C ALA A 334 -21.73 5.24 20.25
N PHE A 335 -21.95 4.56 19.12
CA PHE A 335 -23.28 4.07 18.71
C PHE A 335 -23.80 2.96 19.65
N GLU A 336 -22.97 1.97 19.97
CA GLU A 336 -23.27 0.90 20.95
C GLU A 336 -23.71 1.52 22.28
N ARG A 337 -22.91 2.46 22.82
CA ARG A 337 -23.21 3.17 24.07
C ARG A 337 -24.50 3.97 24.00
N ALA A 338 -24.84 4.52 22.84
CA ALA A 338 -26.06 5.30 22.62
C ALA A 338 -27.31 4.42 22.39
N GLY A 339 -27.15 3.09 22.30
CA GLY A 339 -28.25 2.11 22.21
C GLY A 339 -28.54 1.57 20.81
N TRP A 340 -27.62 1.73 19.86
CA TRP A 340 -27.71 1.08 18.55
C TRP A 340 -27.15 -0.34 18.64
N GLU A 341 -27.72 -1.24 17.86
CA GLU A 341 -27.02 -2.48 17.51
C GLU A 341 -25.94 -2.15 16.46
N THR A 342 -24.74 -2.68 16.66
CA THR A 342 -23.56 -2.38 15.84
C THR A 342 -23.16 -3.59 14.99
N VAL A 343 -22.93 -3.35 13.69
CA VAL A 343 -22.63 -4.43 12.72
C VAL A 343 -21.39 -4.09 11.91
N GLY A 344 -20.43 -5.02 11.84
CA GLY A 344 -19.32 -4.96 10.89
C GLY A 344 -19.54 -5.93 9.74
N VAL A 345 -19.49 -5.45 8.50
CA VAL A 345 -19.59 -6.28 7.29
C VAL A 345 -18.30 -6.14 6.49
N VAL A 346 -17.42 -7.13 6.61
CA VAL A 346 -16.05 -7.09 6.06
C VAL A 346 -15.81 -8.28 5.14
N PRO A 347 -16.32 -8.25 3.89
CA PRO A 347 -16.28 -9.36 2.96
C PRO A 347 -14.84 -9.76 2.55
N ALA A 348 -13.86 -8.89 2.71
CA ALA A 348 -12.45 -9.20 2.43
C ALA A 348 -11.81 -10.12 3.48
N HIS A 349 -12.35 -10.21 4.68
CA HIS A 349 -11.77 -11.06 5.73
C HIS A 349 -12.06 -12.54 5.45
N THR A 350 -10.99 -13.33 5.36
CA THR A 350 -11.03 -14.79 5.12
C THR A 350 -10.59 -15.60 6.34
N GLU A 351 -10.12 -14.93 7.39
CA GLU A 351 -9.64 -15.51 8.64
C GLU A 351 -10.25 -14.80 9.85
N ASP A 352 -10.01 -15.34 11.04
CA ASP A 352 -10.47 -14.74 12.28
C ASP A 352 -9.74 -13.42 12.51
N TRP A 353 -10.47 -12.38 12.93
CA TRP A 353 -9.95 -11.03 13.12
C TRP A 353 -10.01 -10.60 14.59
N PRO A 354 -9.07 -11.06 15.44
CA PRO A 354 -9.08 -10.72 16.87
C PRO A 354 -8.89 -9.22 17.13
N GLU A 355 -8.22 -8.50 16.23
CA GLU A 355 -8.01 -7.05 16.31
C GLU A 355 -9.34 -6.28 16.22
N GLY A 356 -10.35 -6.83 15.54
CA GLY A 356 -11.67 -6.21 15.39
C GLY A 356 -12.43 -6.00 16.72
N LYS A 357 -12.00 -6.65 17.81
CA LYS A 357 -12.59 -6.50 19.16
C LYS A 357 -12.62 -5.06 19.66
N ILE A 358 -11.69 -4.21 19.21
CA ILE A 358 -11.64 -2.81 19.61
C ILE A 358 -12.91 -2.05 19.20
N TYR A 359 -13.48 -2.37 18.03
CA TYR A 359 -14.66 -1.68 17.50
C TYR A 359 -15.95 -2.04 18.24
N GLY A 360 -16.01 -3.25 18.82
CA GLY A 360 -17.15 -3.65 19.65
C GLY A 360 -18.42 -3.98 18.88
N TYR A 361 -18.32 -4.41 17.63
CA TYR A 361 -19.48 -4.82 16.85
C TYR A 361 -20.25 -5.97 17.54
N ASP A 362 -21.57 -5.81 17.70
CA ASP A 362 -22.47 -6.85 18.21
C ASP A 362 -22.55 -8.04 17.24
N ARG A 363 -22.52 -7.74 15.93
CA ARG A 363 -22.51 -8.74 14.86
C ARG A 363 -21.43 -8.42 13.84
N TYR A 364 -20.83 -9.47 13.30
CA TYR A 364 -19.72 -9.36 12.37
C TYR A 364 -19.85 -10.41 11.26
N TYR A 365 -19.78 -9.97 10.02
CA TYR A 365 -19.91 -10.79 8.82
C TYR A 365 -18.64 -10.70 7.98
N ASP A 366 -17.91 -11.81 7.88
CA ASP A 366 -16.78 -11.98 6.98
C ASP A 366 -17.17 -12.81 5.76
N SER A 367 -16.21 -13.09 4.86
CA SER A 367 -16.47 -13.90 3.66
C SER A 367 -17.03 -15.29 3.95
N ARG A 368 -16.75 -15.86 5.13
CA ARG A 368 -17.14 -17.22 5.52
C ARG A 368 -18.55 -17.24 6.14
N GLY A 369 -18.92 -16.16 6.82
CA GLY A 369 -20.18 -16.02 7.55
C GLY A 369 -21.30 -15.28 6.81
N ILE A 370 -20.98 -14.54 5.74
CA ILE A 370 -21.97 -13.72 5.01
C ILE A 370 -22.90 -14.52 4.08
N GLY A 371 -22.59 -15.80 3.82
CA GLY A 371 -23.45 -16.72 3.06
C GLY A 371 -23.36 -16.60 1.55
N TYR A 372 -22.20 -16.19 1.01
CA TYR A 372 -21.95 -16.14 -0.43
C TYR A 372 -21.54 -17.52 -0.97
N HIS A 373 -22.18 -17.95 -2.05
CA HIS A 373 -21.92 -19.23 -2.73
C HIS A 373 -21.51 -19.07 -4.20
N GLY A 374 -21.39 -17.82 -4.68
CA GLY A 374 -20.86 -17.54 -6.02
C GLY A 374 -19.32 -17.62 -6.08
N PRO A 375 -18.73 -17.44 -7.28
CA PRO A 375 -17.28 -17.38 -7.43
C PRO A 375 -16.73 -16.02 -6.98
N PRO A 376 -15.44 -15.95 -6.62
CA PRO A 376 -14.75 -14.68 -6.43
C PRO A 376 -14.53 -13.97 -7.78
N PHE A 377 -14.33 -12.65 -7.70
CA PHE A 377 -13.93 -11.78 -8.81
C PHE A 377 -12.49 -11.32 -8.58
N SER A 378 -11.57 -12.28 -8.70
CA SER A 378 -10.16 -12.14 -8.34
C SER A 378 -9.96 -11.91 -6.83
N TYR A 379 -9.48 -10.75 -6.37
CA TYR A 379 -9.33 -10.48 -4.94
C TYR A 379 -10.69 -10.34 -4.23
N ALA A 380 -11.66 -9.71 -4.90
CA ALA A 380 -12.99 -9.54 -4.36
C ALA A 380 -13.65 -10.91 -4.18
N THR A 381 -13.85 -11.29 -2.93
CA THR A 381 -14.47 -12.56 -2.53
C THR A 381 -15.91 -12.68 -3.01
N MET A 382 -16.60 -11.55 -3.20
CA MET A 382 -17.97 -11.42 -3.70
C MET A 382 -18.23 -10.03 -4.29
N PRO A 383 -19.28 -9.86 -5.12
CA PRO A 383 -19.72 -8.55 -5.59
C PRO A 383 -20.34 -7.68 -4.50
N ASP A 384 -20.15 -6.38 -4.57
CA ASP A 384 -20.71 -5.40 -3.61
C ASP A 384 -22.24 -5.44 -3.55
N GLN A 385 -22.89 -5.69 -4.69
CA GLN A 385 -24.34 -5.90 -4.74
C GLN A 385 -24.78 -7.10 -3.88
N PHE A 386 -23.99 -8.18 -3.83
CA PHE A 386 -24.26 -9.29 -2.92
C PHE A 386 -24.08 -8.87 -1.46
N THR A 387 -22.96 -8.23 -1.12
CA THR A 387 -22.67 -7.74 0.24
C THR A 387 -23.82 -6.91 0.80
N LEU A 388 -24.29 -5.93 0.03
CA LEU A 388 -25.42 -5.07 0.39
C LEU A 388 -26.74 -5.85 0.51
N SER A 389 -27.00 -6.81 -0.39
CA SER A 389 -28.20 -7.65 -0.33
C SER A 389 -28.20 -8.58 0.89
N ALA A 390 -27.05 -9.17 1.21
CA ALA A 390 -26.89 -10.04 2.36
C ALA A 390 -27.09 -9.26 3.66
N PHE A 391 -26.46 -8.09 3.80
CA PHE A 391 -26.67 -7.18 4.93
C PHE A 391 -28.14 -6.77 5.08
N GLN A 392 -28.82 -6.41 3.97
CA GLN A 392 -30.24 -6.05 4.00
C GLN A 392 -31.08 -7.18 4.60
N ARG A 393 -30.92 -8.40 4.11
CA ARG A 393 -31.70 -9.56 4.57
C ARG A 393 -31.35 -9.95 6.00
N ALA A 394 -30.07 -9.92 6.33
CA ALA A 394 -29.57 -10.34 7.63
C ALA A 394 -29.89 -9.33 8.73
N GLU A 395 -30.01 -8.04 8.42
CA GLU A 395 -30.12 -6.98 9.43
C GLU A 395 -31.28 -6.04 9.21
N ARG A 396 -31.19 -5.16 8.21
CA ARG A 396 -32.12 -4.04 8.07
C ARG A 396 -33.56 -4.45 7.83
N ALA A 397 -33.80 -5.58 7.14
CA ALA A 397 -35.14 -6.10 6.84
C ALA A 397 -35.83 -6.81 8.02
N LYS A 398 -35.13 -7.04 9.15
CA LYS A 398 -35.75 -7.60 10.36
C LYS A 398 -36.81 -6.63 10.90
N ARG A 399 -37.93 -7.18 11.37
CA ARG A 399 -38.98 -6.42 12.07
C ARG A 399 -38.63 -6.28 13.55
N ASP A 400 -39.15 -5.22 14.19
CA ASP A 400 -39.07 -4.99 15.63
C ASP A 400 -37.63 -5.06 16.20
N ARG A 401 -36.67 -4.49 15.46
CA ARG A 401 -35.27 -4.37 15.87
C ARG A 401 -34.95 -2.96 16.40
N PRO A 402 -33.90 -2.80 17.22
CA PRO A 402 -33.35 -1.48 17.52
C PRO A 402 -32.73 -0.83 16.26
N PRO A 403 -32.42 0.49 16.33
CA PRO A 403 -31.70 1.15 15.25
C PRO A 403 -30.29 0.57 15.09
N LEU A 404 -29.79 0.56 13.86
CA LEU A 404 -28.52 -0.09 13.48
C LEU A 404 -27.45 0.93 13.13
N MET A 405 -26.24 0.72 13.63
CA MET A 405 -25.04 1.30 13.05
C MET A 405 -24.29 0.18 12.34
N ALA A 406 -23.95 0.37 11.06
CA ALA A 406 -23.14 -0.61 10.36
C ALA A 406 -21.94 0.04 9.69
N GLU A 407 -20.78 -0.60 9.82
CA GLU A 407 -19.65 -0.39 8.93
C GLU A 407 -19.68 -1.48 7.84
N ILE A 408 -19.64 -1.09 6.58
CA ILE A 408 -19.70 -1.99 5.43
C ILE A 408 -18.53 -1.69 4.50
N ASP A 409 -17.66 -2.68 4.33
CA ASP A 409 -16.43 -2.55 3.56
C ASP A 409 -16.63 -3.17 2.17
N LEU A 410 -17.05 -2.37 1.19
CA LEU A 410 -17.21 -2.83 -0.18
C LEU A 410 -15.85 -3.15 -0.80
N VAL A 411 -15.75 -4.21 -1.60
CA VAL A 411 -14.45 -4.81 -2.01
C VAL A 411 -14.28 -4.95 -3.52
N THR A 412 -15.35 -4.76 -4.32
CA THR A 412 -15.31 -5.05 -5.77
C THR A 412 -14.32 -4.15 -6.52
N SER A 413 -14.11 -2.93 -6.04
CA SER A 413 -13.15 -1.98 -6.61
C SER A 413 -11.71 -2.17 -6.13
N HIS A 414 -11.39 -3.27 -5.45
CA HIS A 414 -10.01 -3.64 -5.15
C HIS A 414 -9.25 -4.06 -6.43
N TRP A 415 -7.93 -3.83 -6.44
CA TRP A 415 -7.05 -4.39 -7.47
C TRP A 415 -7.18 -5.93 -7.52
N PRO A 416 -7.25 -6.59 -8.69
CA PRO A 416 -6.88 -6.12 -10.02
C PRO A 416 -8.01 -5.55 -10.91
N TRP A 417 -9.19 -5.24 -10.36
CA TRP A 417 -10.34 -4.67 -11.08
C TRP A 417 -10.90 -5.54 -12.23
N THR A 418 -10.48 -6.80 -12.30
CA THR A 418 -10.89 -7.73 -13.35
C THR A 418 -10.78 -9.18 -12.87
N PRO A 419 -11.71 -10.08 -13.25
CA PRO A 419 -12.96 -9.79 -13.96
C PRO A 419 -13.91 -8.96 -13.09
N LEU A 420 -14.81 -8.18 -13.71
CA LEU A 420 -15.76 -7.33 -13.00
C LEU A 420 -17.17 -7.94 -13.03
N PRO A 421 -17.93 -7.96 -11.92
CA PRO A 421 -19.33 -8.36 -11.94
C PRO A 421 -20.19 -7.38 -12.75
N ARG A 422 -21.38 -7.84 -13.14
CA ARG A 422 -22.44 -6.98 -13.68
C ARG A 422 -23.60 -6.98 -12.71
N MET A 423 -24.27 -5.83 -12.60
CA MET A 423 -25.49 -5.72 -11.78
C MET A 423 -26.55 -6.69 -12.30
N VAL A 424 -27.23 -7.35 -11.37
CA VAL A 424 -28.41 -8.19 -11.63
C VAL A 424 -29.65 -7.58 -10.99
N ASP A 425 -30.82 -8.13 -11.27
CA ASP A 425 -32.02 -7.78 -10.51
C ASP A 425 -31.80 -8.13 -9.02
N TRP A 426 -32.17 -7.21 -8.12
CA TRP A 426 -32.00 -7.39 -6.68
C TRP A 426 -32.68 -8.67 -6.14
N ASN A 427 -33.78 -9.11 -6.75
CA ASN A 427 -34.46 -10.36 -6.38
C ASN A 427 -33.72 -11.61 -6.88
N ALA A 428 -32.85 -11.47 -7.88
CA ALA A 428 -32.06 -12.57 -8.44
C ALA A 428 -30.72 -12.78 -7.71
N VAL A 429 -30.30 -11.85 -6.85
CA VAL A 429 -29.01 -11.93 -6.13
C VAL A 429 -28.90 -13.20 -5.30
N GLY A 430 -29.95 -13.53 -4.53
CA GLY A 430 -30.05 -14.76 -3.74
C GLY A 430 -28.80 -15.01 -2.87
N ASP A 431 -28.26 -16.22 -3.00
CA ASP A 431 -27.04 -16.71 -2.36
C ASP A 431 -25.76 -16.44 -3.17
N GLY A 432 -25.87 -15.71 -4.29
CA GLY A 432 -24.76 -15.35 -5.16
C GLY A 432 -24.48 -16.33 -6.32
N LEU A 433 -25.20 -17.45 -6.43
CA LEU A 433 -24.99 -18.39 -7.56
C LEU A 433 -25.26 -17.77 -8.93
N VAL A 434 -26.07 -16.71 -9.01
CA VAL A 434 -26.34 -15.95 -10.24
C VAL A 434 -25.06 -15.36 -10.87
N TYR A 435 -24.01 -15.13 -10.08
CA TYR A 435 -22.75 -14.57 -10.55
C TYR A 435 -21.81 -15.61 -11.17
N HIS A 436 -22.10 -16.91 -11.03
CA HIS A 436 -21.23 -18.01 -11.47
C HIS A 436 -20.65 -17.89 -12.90
N PRO A 437 -21.43 -17.52 -13.93
CA PRO A 437 -20.90 -17.44 -15.29
C PRO A 437 -20.06 -16.18 -15.54
N MET A 438 -20.10 -15.17 -14.68
CA MET A 438 -19.56 -13.85 -14.98
C MET A 438 -18.03 -13.76 -15.01
N PRO A 439 -17.26 -14.38 -14.09
CA PRO A 439 -15.80 -14.32 -14.16
C PRO A 439 -15.24 -14.82 -15.49
N GLY A 440 -15.78 -15.92 -16.03
CA GLY A 440 -15.37 -16.47 -17.32
C GLY A 440 -15.83 -15.68 -18.55
N GLN A 441 -16.69 -14.67 -18.36
CA GLN A 441 -17.15 -13.76 -19.41
C GLN A 441 -16.51 -12.36 -19.32
N GLY A 442 -15.81 -12.09 -18.21
CA GLY A 442 -15.09 -10.85 -17.99
C GLY A 442 -13.77 -10.81 -18.76
N LYS A 443 -13.15 -9.62 -18.78
CA LYS A 443 -11.79 -9.47 -19.28
C LYS A 443 -10.82 -10.27 -18.40
N THR A 444 -9.73 -10.75 -18.98
CA THR A 444 -8.66 -11.40 -18.20
C THR A 444 -7.62 -10.37 -17.75
N PRO A 445 -6.82 -10.67 -16.70
CA PRO A 445 -5.68 -9.83 -16.34
C PRO A 445 -4.73 -9.57 -17.51
N GLU A 446 -4.44 -10.56 -18.35
CA GLU A 446 -3.56 -10.40 -19.51
C GLU A 446 -4.11 -9.40 -20.54
N GLU A 447 -5.43 -9.29 -20.68
CA GLU A 447 -6.05 -8.32 -21.59
C GLU A 447 -5.96 -6.88 -21.05
N VAL A 448 -6.05 -6.72 -19.72
CA VAL A 448 -6.11 -5.41 -19.02
C VAL A 448 -4.72 -4.86 -18.72
N PHE A 449 -3.81 -5.66 -18.15
CA PHE A 449 -2.53 -5.21 -17.61
C PHE A 449 -1.42 -4.97 -18.65
N THR A 450 -1.75 -5.12 -19.94
CA THR A 450 -0.85 -4.81 -21.06
C THR A 450 -0.71 -3.30 -21.36
N ASP A 451 -1.68 -2.49 -20.93
CA ASP A 451 -1.77 -1.08 -21.28
C ASP A 451 -2.26 -0.25 -20.07
N PRO A 452 -1.48 0.75 -19.59
CA PRO A 452 -1.89 1.61 -18.49
C PRO A 452 -3.25 2.28 -18.68
N ALA A 453 -3.65 2.65 -19.91
CA ALA A 453 -4.96 3.23 -20.17
C ALA A 453 -6.10 2.23 -19.95
N LYS A 454 -5.89 0.95 -20.30
CA LYS A 454 -6.86 -0.12 -20.01
C LYS A 454 -6.95 -0.41 -18.53
N VAL A 455 -5.83 -0.36 -17.80
CA VAL A 455 -5.80 -0.51 -16.34
C VAL A 455 -6.61 0.58 -15.66
N ARG A 456 -6.40 1.86 -16.05
CA ARG A 456 -7.21 2.98 -15.56
C ARG A 456 -8.69 2.80 -15.91
N GLY A 457 -9.00 2.43 -17.15
CA GLY A 457 -10.36 2.13 -17.57
C GLY A 457 -11.04 1.04 -16.73
N ALA A 458 -10.34 -0.05 -16.43
CA ALA A 458 -10.87 -1.13 -15.57
C ALA A 458 -11.13 -0.67 -14.13
N TYR A 459 -10.26 0.18 -13.57
CA TYR A 459 -10.51 0.82 -12.28
C TYR A 459 -11.75 1.75 -12.33
N GLY A 460 -11.88 2.59 -13.37
CA GLY A 460 -13.06 3.43 -13.55
C GLY A 460 -14.35 2.61 -13.72
N ASP A 461 -14.27 1.45 -14.40
CA ASP A 461 -15.37 0.49 -14.51
C ASP A 461 -15.78 -0.08 -13.14
N SER A 462 -14.80 -0.42 -12.28
CA SER A 462 -15.05 -1.02 -10.97
C SER A 462 -15.64 -0.03 -9.97
N ILE A 463 -15.12 1.20 -9.90
CA ILE A 463 -15.70 2.29 -9.08
C ILE A 463 -17.13 2.58 -9.52
N ALA A 464 -17.38 2.66 -10.84
CA ALA A 464 -18.74 2.86 -11.36
C ALA A 464 -19.69 1.72 -10.96
N TYR A 465 -19.22 0.47 -10.89
CA TYR A 465 -20.02 -0.66 -10.41
C TYR A 465 -20.34 -0.53 -8.91
N SER A 466 -19.36 -0.26 -8.06
CA SER A 466 -19.55 -0.15 -6.61
C SER A 466 -20.47 1.00 -6.24
N LEU A 467 -20.29 2.16 -6.86
CA LEU A 467 -21.18 3.32 -6.67
C LEU A 467 -22.60 3.03 -7.15
N ASN A 468 -22.79 2.42 -8.32
CA ASN A 468 -24.14 2.03 -8.77
C ASN A 468 -24.79 0.96 -7.87
N SER A 469 -24.01 0.03 -7.33
CA SER A 469 -24.50 -0.95 -6.35
C SER A 469 -25.06 -0.24 -5.12
N LEU A 470 -24.31 0.72 -4.57
CA LEU A 470 -24.72 1.48 -3.39
C LEU A 470 -25.90 2.43 -3.66
N ILE A 471 -25.87 3.19 -4.76
CA ILE A 471 -26.95 4.10 -5.15
C ILE A 471 -28.24 3.30 -5.37
N SER A 472 -28.17 2.21 -6.13
CA SER A 472 -29.35 1.38 -6.39
C SER A 472 -29.85 0.65 -5.13
N TYR A 473 -28.97 0.32 -4.18
CA TYR A 473 -29.37 -0.20 -2.87
C TYR A 473 -30.27 0.79 -2.12
N VAL A 474 -29.86 2.07 -2.06
CA VAL A 474 -30.68 3.12 -1.44
C VAL A 474 -32.00 3.32 -2.19
N GLU A 475 -32.00 3.26 -3.52
CA GLU A 475 -33.24 3.35 -4.32
C GLU A 475 -34.22 2.20 -4.02
N ASN A 476 -33.73 0.98 -3.78
CA ASN A 476 -34.57 -0.21 -3.60
C ASN A 476 -34.98 -0.45 -2.15
N TYR A 477 -34.12 -0.12 -1.19
CA TYR A 477 -34.28 -0.50 0.21
C TYR A 477 -34.18 0.65 1.20
N GLY A 478 -33.89 1.86 0.73
CA GLY A 478 -33.84 3.03 1.57
C GLY A 478 -35.23 3.41 2.12
N ASP A 479 -35.22 3.90 3.36
CA ASP A 479 -36.37 4.40 4.10
C ASP A 479 -36.11 5.83 4.61
N ASP A 480 -37.06 6.38 5.35
CA ASP A 480 -36.98 7.73 5.91
C ASP A 480 -36.01 7.83 7.11
N ASP A 481 -35.64 6.68 7.68
CA ASP A 481 -34.75 6.56 8.83
C ASP A 481 -33.30 6.22 8.43
N LEU A 482 -33.00 6.07 7.14
CA LEU A 482 -31.65 5.83 6.64
C LEU A 482 -30.81 7.12 6.63
N VAL A 483 -29.64 7.04 7.26
CA VAL A 483 -28.51 7.95 7.07
C VAL A 483 -27.33 7.15 6.55
N LEU A 484 -27.02 7.30 5.27
CA LEU A 484 -25.86 6.69 4.65
C LEU A 484 -24.72 7.70 4.60
N VAL A 485 -23.58 7.35 5.17
CA VAL A 485 -22.29 8.01 4.98
C VAL A 485 -21.40 7.07 4.20
N PHE A 486 -21.09 7.38 2.95
CA PHE A 486 -20.18 6.57 2.15
C PHE A 486 -18.94 7.35 1.76
N LEU A 487 -17.81 6.67 1.69
CA LEU A 487 -16.51 7.28 1.48
C LEU A 487 -15.52 6.31 0.83
N GLY A 488 -14.46 6.84 0.25
CA GLY A 488 -13.28 6.03 -0.02
C GLY A 488 -12.45 5.80 1.24
N ASP A 489 -11.75 4.67 1.27
CA ASP A 489 -10.70 4.38 2.25
C ASP A 489 -9.37 5.03 1.84
N HIS A 490 -8.99 4.92 0.56
CA HIS A 490 -7.76 5.47 0.01
C HIS A 490 -7.78 5.63 -1.53
N GLN A 491 -6.76 6.28 -2.08
CA GLN A 491 -6.52 6.33 -3.53
C GLN A 491 -6.03 4.97 -4.07
N PRO A 492 -6.27 4.64 -5.36
CA PRO A 492 -5.75 3.41 -5.96
C PRO A 492 -4.21 3.49 -6.15
N ASN A 493 -3.61 2.40 -6.63
CA ASN A 493 -2.17 2.35 -6.85
C ASN A 493 -1.65 3.41 -7.85
N PRO A 494 -0.34 3.74 -7.84
CA PRO A 494 0.24 4.79 -8.67
C PRO A 494 0.12 4.58 -10.18
N ILE A 495 -0.15 3.36 -10.67
CA ILE A 495 -0.43 3.12 -12.11
C ILE A 495 -1.72 3.85 -12.53
N VAL A 496 -2.66 4.00 -11.59
CA VAL A 496 -3.93 4.70 -11.79
C VAL A 496 -3.87 6.13 -11.28
N ALA A 497 -3.51 6.32 -10.01
CA ALA A 497 -3.52 7.63 -9.37
C ALA A 497 -2.45 8.59 -9.93
N GLY A 498 -1.37 8.04 -10.50
CA GLY A 498 -0.16 8.78 -10.84
C GLY A 498 0.77 8.91 -9.64
N ALA A 499 2.07 9.06 -9.94
CA ALA A 499 3.07 9.28 -8.91
C ALA A 499 2.85 10.63 -8.20
N GLY A 500 2.86 10.62 -6.87
CA GLY A 500 2.68 11.84 -6.07
C GLY A 500 1.26 12.39 -6.02
N ALA A 501 0.26 11.58 -6.41
CA ALA A 501 -1.14 11.91 -6.15
C ALA A 501 -1.35 12.24 -4.66
N ASP A 502 -2.30 13.13 -4.38
CA ASP A 502 -2.75 13.38 -3.01
C ASP A 502 -3.37 12.12 -2.39
N ARG A 503 -3.82 12.23 -1.14
CA ARG A 503 -4.50 11.14 -0.43
C ARG A 503 -5.98 11.43 -0.21
N ASP A 504 -6.55 12.34 -1.00
CA ASP A 504 -7.92 12.75 -0.80
C ASP A 504 -8.89 11.70 -1.38
N VAL A 505 -9.94 11.40 -0.63
CA VAL A 505 -11.00 10.45 -0.95
C VAL A 505 -12.34 11.16 -0.84
N PRO A 506 -13.31 10.94 -1.75
CA PRO A 506 -14.64 11.51 -1.60
C PRO A 506 -15.35 10.93 -0.37
N ILE A 507 -16.17 11.76 0.29
CA ILE A 507 -17.11 11.36 1.35
C ILE A 507 -18.46 12.01 1.08
N THR A 508 -19.55 11.30 1.33
CA THR A 508 -20.90 11.78 1.08
C THR A 508 -21.87 11.34 2.17
N VAL A 509 -22.72 12.25 2.64
CA VAL A 509 -23.92 11.93 3.44
C VAL A 509 -25.15 11.91 2.53
N VAL A 510 -25.99 10.89 2.65
CA VAL A 510 -27.26 10.72 1.91
C VAL A 510 -28.38 10.37 2.89
N THR A 511 -29.50 11.09 2.85
CA THR A 511 -30.67 10.83 3.70
C THR A 511 -31.93 11.56 3.18
N ARG A 512 -33.11 11.05 3.52
CA ARG A 512 -34.39 11.78 3.31
C ARG A 512 -34.65 12.82 4.40
N ASP A 513 -34.03 12.66 5.57
CA ASP A 513 -34.25 13.58 6.68
C ASP A 513 -33.45 14.87 6.50
N LYS A 514 -34.16 15.93 6.13
CA LYS A 514 -33.57 17.27 5.98
C LYS A 514 -32.96 17.78 7.27
N ALA A 515 -33.46 17.41 8.45
CA ALA A 515 -32.89 17.86 9.72
C ALA A 515 -31.46 17.33 9.91
N VAL A 516 -31.16 16.13 9.40
CA VAL A 516 -29.79 15.58 9.41
C VAL A 516 -28.88 16.41 8.49
N LEU A 517 -29.35 16.79 7.30
CA LEU A 517 -28.60 17.65 6.38
C LEU A 517 -28.41 19.07 6.93
N ASP A 518 -29.39 19.61 7.64
CA ASP A 518 -29.32 20.92 8.27
C ASP A 518 -28.29 20.95 9.41
N LYS A 519 -28.15 19.84 10.17
CA LYS A 519 -27.12 19.71 11.21
C LYS A 519 -25.71 19.79 10.66
N ILE A 520 -25.48 19.27 9.46
CA ILE A 520 -24.17 19.32 8.79
C ILE A 520 -23.98 20.55 7.90
N ALA A 521 -24.94 21.49 7.84
CA ALA A 521 -24.83 22.66 6.97
C ALA A 521 -23.57 23.51 7.26
N GLY A 522 -23.16 23.59 8.54
CA GLY A 522 -21.94 24.29 8.96
C GLY A 522 -20.63 23.64 8.50
N TRP A 523 -20.68 22.43 7.93
CA TRP A 523 -19.51 21.76 7.38
C TRP A 523 -19.10 22.30 6.00
N ASN A 524 -19.98 23.07 5.34
CA ASN A 524 -19.79 23.62 4.00
C ASN A 524 -19.55 22.56 2.91
N TRP A 525 -20.12 21.36 3.09
CA TRP A 525 -20.12 20.32 2.06
C TRP A 525 -21.11 20.66 0.93
N GLN A 526 -20.82 20.20 -0.27
CA GLN A 526 -21.54 20.58 -1.49
C GLN A 526 -22.79 19.73 -1.72
N ASP A 527 -23.81 20.27 -2.40
CA ASP A 527 -25.00 19.51 -2.78
C ASP A 527 -24.68 18.48 -3.87
N GLY A 528 -25.22 17.28 -3.76
CA GLY A 528 -25.01 16.18 -4.71
C GLY A 528 -24.07 15.09 -4.20
N LEU A 529 -23.82 14.09 -5.04
CA LEU A 529 -22.86 13.00 -4.77
C LEU A 529 -21.46 13.29 -5.33
N ASN A 530 -21.34 14.29 -6.22
CA ASN A 530 -20.12 14.60 -6.96
C ASN A 530 -19.45 15.88 -6.41
N PRO A 531 -18.39 15.77 -5.58
CA PRO A 531 -17.68 16.93 -5.07
C PRO A 531 -16.76 17.57 -6.13
N ASP A 532 -16.87 18.88 -6.32
CA ASP A 532 -15.98 19.62 -7.21
C ASP A 532 -14.61 19.93 -6.56
N ARG A 533 -13.68 20.49 -7.33
CA ARG A 533 -12.29 20.80 -6.88
C ARG A 533 -12.20 21.78 -5.70
N ASN A 534 -13.27 22.53 -5.42
CA ASN A 534 -13.33 23.53 -4.36
C ASN A 534 -14.02 22.97 -3.10
N ALA A 535 -14.49 21.72 -3.13
CA ALA A 535 -15.07 21.07 -1.95
C ALA A 535 -14.03 21.02 -0.82
N PRO A 536 -14.45 21.22 0.44
CA PRO A 536 -13.52 21.17 1.56
C PRO A 536 -12.88 19.78 1.69
N SER A 537 -11.63 19.75 2.16
CA SER A 537 -10.91 18.53 2.50
C SER A 537 -10.48 18.59 3.98
N TRP A 538 -10.81 17.54 4.73
CA TRP A 538 -10.41 17.40 6.14
C TRP A 538 -9.50 16.19 6.32
N PRO A 539 -8.57 16.20 7.27
CA PRO A 539 -7.90 14.95 7.63
C PRO A 539 -8.94 13.96 8.19
N MET A 540 -8.84 12.69 7.79
CA MET A 540 -9.84 11.66 8.09
C MET A 540 -10.08 11.45 9.59
N ASP A 541 -9.04 11.62 10.42
CA ASP A 541 -9.13 11.55 11.88
C ASP A 541 -10.03 12.63 12.50
N ALA A 542 -10.24 13.76 11.81
CA ALA A 542 -11.13 14.80 12.28
C ALA A 542 -12.62 14.46 12.14
N PHE A 543 -12.98 13.43 11.35
CA PHE A 543 -14.39 13.11 11.08
C PHE A 543 -15.13 12.67 12.34
N ARG A 544 -14.58 11.72 13.11
CA ARG A 544 -15.24 11.12 14.29
C ARG A 544 -15.77 12.19 15.25
N ASP A 545 -14.87 13.06 15.70
CA ASP A 545 -15.19 14.06 16.73
C ASP A 545 -16.14 15.14 16.20
N ARG A 546 -16.01 15.52 14.93
CA ARG A 546 -16.96 16.43 14.27
C ARG A 546 -18.34 15.80 14.16
N PHE A 547 -18.42 14.54 13.76
CA PHE A 547 -19.68 13.79 13.65
C PHE A 547 -20.37 13.69 15.02
N LEU A 548 -19.65 13.23 16.04
CA LEU A 548 -20.18 13.12 17.41
C LEU A 548 -20.63 14.47 17.97
N SER A 549 -19.84 15.53 17.76
CA SER A 549 -20.20 16.90 18.17
C SER A 549 -21.47 17.40 17.48
N THR A 550 -21.56 17.21 16.17
CA THR A 550 -22.67 17.70 15.35
C THR A 550 -24.00 17.02 15.71
N PHE A 551 -23.97 15.73 16.03
CA PHE A 551 -25.17 14.95 16.32
C PHE A 551 -25.45 14.73 17.81
N ALA A 552 -24.68 15.35 18.71
CA ALA A 552 -24.87 15.24 20.16
C ALA A 552 -26.23 15.77 20.67
N HIS A 553 -26.87 16.69 19.96
CA HIS A 553 -28.09 17.40 20.39
C HIS A 553 -29.17 17.44 19.35
#